data_AF-A0A4Q3N066-F1
#
_entry.id   AF-A0A4Q3N066-F1
#
_cell.length_a   1.000
_cell.length_b   1.000
_cell.length_c   1.000
_cell.angle_alpha   90.00
_cell.angle_beta   90.00
_cell.angle_gamma   90.00
#
_symmetry.space_group_name_H-M   'P 1'
#
loop_
_entity.id
_entity.type
_entity.pdbx_description
1 polymer ?
#
loop_
_entity_poly.entity_id
_entity_poly.type
_entity_poly.pdbx_seq_one_letter_code
_entity_poly.pdbx_strand_id
1 'polypeptide(L)' 'RSPVGPLSAQTVADQQRVADSFYKLGLIPKPVRVSEVVWRPENSK' A
#
# COMPACT_ATOMS: atom_id res chain seq x y z
N ARG A 1 18.62 9.24 -14.42
CA ARG A 1 18.14 8.04 -13.69
C ARG A 1 16.99 8.51 -12.80
N SER A 2 15.81 7.90 -12.86
CA SER A 2 14.69 8.30 -12.00
C SER A 2 14.97 7.89 -10.55
N PRO A 3 14.72 8.73 -9.53
CA PRO A 3 14.97 8.40 -8.13
C PRO A 3 13.89 7.48 -7.51
N VAL A 4 12.88 7.10 -8.28
CA VAL A 4 11.75 6.26 -7.82
C VAL A 4 11.81 4.86 -8.43
N GLY A 5 11.28 3.89 -7.69
CA GLY A 5 11.18 2.49 -8.10
C GLY A 5 9.93 1.81 -7.52
N PRO A 6 9.67 0.55 -7.89
CA PRO A 6 8.53 -0.22 -7.38
C PRO A 6 8.53 -0.32 -5.85
N LEU A 7 7.34 -0.35 -5.26
CA LEU A 7 7.18 -0.49 -3.82
C LEU A 7 7.61 -1.88 -3.35
N SER A 8 8.37 -1.93 -2.25
CA SER A 8 8.74 -3.19 -1.61
C SER A 8 7.55 -3.82 -0.87
N ALA A 9 7.59 -5.13 -0.66
CA ALA A 9 6.56 -5.83 0.13
C ALA A 9 6.45 -5.27 1.56
N GLN A 10 7.57 -4.88 2.16
CA GLN A 10 7.60 -4.28 3.49
C GLN A 10 6.88 -2.92 3.50
N THR A 11 7.12 -2.07 2.50
CA THR A 11 6.44 -0.78 2.37
C THR A 11 4.93 -0.95 2.20
N VAL A 12 4.49 -1.96 1.45
CA VAL A 12 3.06 -2.28 1.29
C VAL A 12 2.45 -2.73 2.63
N ALA A 13 3.16 -3.55 3.40
CA ALA A 13 2.71 -4.00 4.71
C ALA A 13 2.63 -2.84 5.73
N ASP A 14 3.64 -1.96 5.74
CA ASP A 14 3.65 -0.77 6.59
C ASP A 14 2.46 0.13 6.28
N GLN A 15 2.17 0.33 4.99
CA GLN A 15 1.04 1.15 4.57
C GLN A 15 -0.31 0.51 4.88
N GLN A 16 -0.40 -0.83 4.86
CA GLN A 16 -1.60 -1.53 5.31
C GLN A 16 -1.89 -1.24 6.79
N ARG A 17 -0.87 -1.21 7.66
CA ARG A 17 -1.06 -0.88 9.09
C ARG A 17 -1.57 0.55 9.30
N VAL A 18 -1.12 1.49 8.47
CA VAL A 18 -1.64 2.87 8.48
C VAL A 18 -3.12 2.89 8.08
N ALA A 19 -3.47 2.25 6.97
CA ALA A 19 -4.86 2.16 6.51
C ALA A 19 -5.79 1.51 7.56
N ASP A 20 -5.33 0.45 8.20
CA ASP A 20 -6.07 -0.23 9.27
C ASP A 20 -6.27 0.68 10.48
N SER A 21 -5.25 1.46 10.84
CA SER A 21 -5.32 2.41 11.96
C SER A 21 -6.33 3.52 11.68
N PHE A 22 -6.34 4.04 10.45
CA PHE A 22 -7.28 5.08 10.03
C PHE A 22 -8.72 4.57 10.03
N TYR A 23 -8.94 3.32 9.60
CA TYR A 23 -10.26 2.71 9.67
C TYR A 23 -10.70 2.47 11.12
N LYS A 24 -9.81 1.94 11.98
CA LYS A 24 -10.10 1.73 13.42
C LYS A 24 -10.44 3.02 14.15
N LEU A 25 -9.81 4.12 13.78
CA LEU A 25 -10.07 5.46 14.34
C LEU A 25 -11.29 6.15 13.69
N GLY A 26 -11.93 5.54 12.68
CA GLY A 26 -13.05 6.14 11.96
C GLY A 26 -12.68 7.33 11.07
N LEU A 27 -11.39 7.51 10.76
CA LEU A 27 -10.90 8.61 9.92
C LEU A 27 -11.18 8.38 8.43
N ILE A 28 -11.42 7.13 8.03
CA ILE A 28 -11.89 6.76 6.70
C ILE A 28 -13.15 5.90 6.80
N PRO A 29 -14.10 6.07 5.88
CA PRO A 29 -15.40 5.39 5.96
C PRO A 29 -15.35 3.91 5.58
N LYS A 30 -14.29 3.46 4.89
CA LYS A 30 -14.17 2.10 4.36
C LYS A 30 -12.74 1.58 4.53
N PRO A 31 -12.56 0.27 4.81
CA PRO A 31 -11.24 -0.33 4.87
C PRO A 31 -10.58 -0.35 3.48
N VAL A 32 -9.27 -0.17 3.44
CA VAL A 32 -8.48 -0.16 2.20
C VAL A 32 -7.52 -1.34 2.20
N ARG A 33 -7.51 -2.13 1.13
CA ARG A 33 -6.52 -3.19 0.90
C ARG A 33 -5.41 -2.67 0.00
N VAL A 34 -4.27 -2.30 0.58
CA VAL A 34 -3.17 -1.64 -0.13
C VAL A 34 -2.57 -2.54 -1.21
N SER A 35 -2.47 -3.84 -0.95
CA SER A 35 -1.90 -4.82 -1.90
C SER A 35 -2.67 -4.97 -3.22
N GLU A 36 -3.95 -4.59 -3.25
CA GLU A 36 -4.81 -4.61 -4.43
C GLU A 36 -4.66 -3.34 -5.29
N VAL A 37 -4.21 -2.25 -4.69
CA VAL A 37 -4.12 -0.91 -5.33
C VAL A 37 -2.70 -0.63 -5.83
N VAL A 38 -1.68 -1.28 -5.27
CA VAL A 38 -0.28 -1.10 -5.65
C VAL A 38 -0.06 -1.60 -7.07
N TRP A 39 0.42 -0.70 -7.94
CA TRP A 39 0.87 -1.03 -9.28
C TRP A 39 2.09 -1.95 -9.24
N ARG A 40 2.06 -3.03 -10.03
CA ARG A 40 3.18 -3.94 -10.24
C ARG A 40 3.54 -3.93 -11.73
N PRO A 41 4.82 -3.70 -12.09
CA PRO A 41 5.22 -3.82 -13.49
C PRO A 41 5.04 -5.27 -13.95
N GLU A 42 4.52 -5.43 -15.17
CA GLU A 42 4.18 -6.71 -15.84
C GLU A 42 5.30 -7.77 -15.80
N ASN A 43 6.56 -7.34 -15.61
CA ASN A 43 7.76 -8.19 -15.60
C ASN A 43 8.33 -8.48 -14.19
N SER A 44 7.55 -8.30 -13.13
CA SER A 44 7.96 -8.68 -11.77
C SER A 44 7.78 -10.20 -11.58
N LYS A 45 8.61 -11.02 -12.24
CA LYS A 45 8.77 -12.44 -11.88
C LYS A 45 9.85 -12.58 -10.82
#